data_AF-A0A928HDR6-F1
#
_entry.id   AF-A0A928HDR6-F1
#
_cell.length_a   1.000
_cell.length_b   1.000
_cell.length_c   1.000
_cell.angle_alpha   90.00
_cell.angle_beta   90.00
_cell.angle_gamma   90.00
#
_symmetry.space_group_name_H-M   'P 1'
#
loop_
_entity.id
_entity.type
_entity.pdbx_description
1 polymer ?
#
loop_
_entity_poly.entity_id
_entity_poly.type
_entity_poly.pdbx_seq_one_letter_code
_entity_poly.pdbx_strand_id
1 'polypeptide(L)'
;MLIVAIFIIAYIAYVLSKQQSGESQSRTNQRMWAEAAHGHNLKLYPPNDQRVFPSMEGKIDGLPVQVWGDFDEKTGHGLVFCRVDFTRKLPLRLSIIKGDFPMESAGATFEIRGLTAPGISVTAANGKDLQNFLSTQNMNVLKNCMGSYHSTKLTESFLVLGAGGINDGMSFHSFIERTVSAAKALSGGTTVPVHPDLAPIPAVDDSKDIFAPVVTPVQEQTVISSAPAVPVTSPANIPPPKPVPAPTPLASATPAVKPEPVESSAALDLSAEGLSKALFSASFPGEKEKALFNGVIGQTVQWKGTLKSVYPYSSDFVFGKGPGAKATFEICEVESGYGVKNKVKATVSLGEETLAVLKGETGKEFTFSGTLLKMEPFSREILLEKGSLQG
;
A
#
# COMPACT_ATOMS: atom_id res chain seq x y z
N MET A 1 -51.47 13.37 10.91
CA MET A 1 -51.27 12.67 9.62
C MET A 1 -50.13 13.25 8.77
N LEU A 2 -49.96 14.58 8.69
CA LEU A 2 -48.90 15.21 7.86
C LEU A 2 -47.46 14.79 8.22
N ILE A 3 -47.16 14.63 9.51
CA ILE A 3 -45.80 14.28 9.99
C ILE A 3 -45.39 12.86 9.56
N VAL A 4 -46.32 11.90 9.61
CA VAL A 4 -46.05 10.50 9.22
C VAL A 4 -45.76 10.39 7.73
N ALA A 5 -46.45 11.18 6.89
CA ALA A 5 -46.21 11.21 5.45
C ALA A 5 -44.81 11.75 5.11
N ILE A 6 -44.30 12.74 5.84
CA ILE A 6 -42.96 13.30 5.63
C ILE A 6 -41.87 12.27 5.95
N PHE A 7 -42.02 11.52 7.04
CA PHE A 7 -41.06 10.46 7.38
C PHE A 7 -41.05 9.31 6.38
N ILE A 8 -42.21 8.93 5.84
CA ILE A 8 -42.31 7.90 4.81
C ILE A 8 -41.63 8.37 3.51
N ILE A 9 -41.85 9.62 3.09
CA ILE A 9 -41.22 10.17 1.88
C ILE A 9 -39.69 10.28 2.05
N ALA A 10 -39.21 10.74 3.22
CA ALA A 10 -37.78 10.82 3.50
C ALA A 10 -37.11 9.43 3.55
N TYR A 11 -37.80 8.44 4.12
CA TYR A 11 -37.32 7.05 4.14
C TYR A 11 -37.28 6.43 2.75
N ILE A 12 -38.30 6.65 1.92
CA ILE A 12 -38.31 6.19 0.52
C ILE A 12 -37.19 6.86 -0.29
N ALA A 13 -36.98 8.17 -0.14
CA ALA A 13 -35.88 8.88 -0.80
C ALA A 13 -34.50 8.37 -0.36
N TYR A 14 -34.33 8.05 0.93
CA TYR A 14 -33.11 7.45 1.47
C TYR A 14 -32.85 6.04 0.92
N VAL A 15 -33.89 5.20 0.84
CA VAL A 15 -33.79 3.85 0.28
C VAL A 15 -33.46 3.90 -1.22
N LEU A 16 -34.10 4.80 -1.96
CA LEU A 16 -33.84 5.01 -3.39
C LEU A 16 -32.43 5.57 -3.64
N SER A 17 -31.91 6.47 -2.80
CA SER A 17 -30.54 6.97 -2.94
C SER A 17 -29.49 5.90 -2.62
N LYS A 18 -29.75 5.03 -1.63
CA LYS A 18 -28.93 3.85 -1.33
C LYS A 18 -28.91 2.86 -2.50
N GLN A 19 -30.06 2.59 -3.11
CA GLN A 19 -30.14 1.74 -4.31
C GLN A 19 -29.41 2.34 -5.51
N GLN A 20 -29.58 3.64 -5.77
CA GLN A 20 -28.85 4.34 -6.84
C GLN A 20 -27.34 4.40 -6.58
N SER A 21 -26.90 4.56 -5.34
CA SER A 21 -25.47 4.51 -5.00
C SER A 21 -24.87 3.12 -5.20
N GLY A 22 -25.62 2.06 -4.86
CA GLY A 22 -25.20 0.67 -5.06
C GLY A 22 -25.12 0.30 -6.55
N GLU A 23 -26.11 0.73 -7.35
CA GLU A 23 -26.11 0.52 -8.79
C GLU A 23 -25.04 1.35 -9.52
N SER A 24 -24.81 2.59 -9.09
CA SER A 24 -23.77 3.46 -9.66
C SER A 24 -22.37 2.91 -9.36
N GLN A 25 -22.14 2.42 -8.15
CA GLN A 25 -20.86 1.82 -7.75
C GLN A 25 -20.63 0.45 -8.42
N SER A 26 -21.69 -0.34 -8.60
CA SER A 26 -21.66 -1.57 -9.41
C SER A 26 -21.32 -1.31 -10.88
N ARG A 27 -21.94 -0.29 -11.52
CA ARG A 27 -21.64 0.11 -12.90
C ARG A 27 -20.23 0.69 -13.06
N THR A 28 -19.78 1.49 -12.10
CA THR A 28 -18.41 2.06 -12.09
C THR A 28 -17.36 0.96 -11.98
N ASN A 29 -17.60 -0.04 -11.12
CA ASN A 29 -16.75 -1.22 -11.03
C ASN A 29 -16.76 -2.02 -12.35
N GLN A 30 -17.92 -2.33 -12.93
CA GLN A 30 -17.98 -3.08 -14.20
C GLN A 30 -17.23 -2.37 -15.33
N ARG A 31 -17.36 -1.05 -15.43
CA ARG A 31 -16.64 -0.23 -16.42
C ARG A 31 -15.13 -0.28 -16.19
N MET A 32 -14.70 -0.15 -14.94
CA MET A 32 -13.28 -0.24 -14.55
C MET A 32 -12.65 -1.58 -14.99
N TRP A 33 -13.36 -2.70 -14.78
CA TRP A 33 -12.91 -4.03 -15.22
C TRP A 33 -12.87 -4.17 -16.74
N ALA A 34 -13.84 -3.60 -17.46
CA ALA A 34 -13.86 -3.63 -18.92
C ALA A 34 -12.74 -2.78 -19.54
N GLU A 35 -12.50 -1.59 -19.01
CA GLU A 35 -11.40 -0.71 -19.43
C GLU A 35 -10.03 -1.36 -19.16
N ALA A 36 -9.84 -1.94 -17.97
CA ALA A 36 -8.63 -2.67 -17.62
C ALA A 36 -8.36 -3.86 -18.54
N ALA A 37 -9.39 -4.68 -18.80
CA ALA A 37 -9.29 -5.82 -19.70
C ALA A 37 -8.94 -5.37 -21.13
N HIS A 38 -9.59 -4.32 -21.64
CA HIS A 38 -9.32 -3.80 -22.97
C HIS A 38 -7.90 -3.23 -23.09
N GLY A 39 -7.48 -2.39 -22.15
CA GLY A 39 -6.17 -1.73 -22.21
C GLY A 39 -4.98 -2.69 -22.07
N HIS A 40 -5.17 -3.86 -21.46
CA HIS A 40 -4.15 -4.91 -21.37
C HIS A 40 -4.37 -6.09 -22.32
N ASN A 41 -5.35 -6.01 -23.22
CA ASN A 41 -5.74 -7.10 -24.12
C ASN A 41 -5.98 -8.44 -23.38
N LEU A 42 -6.62 -8.36 -22.23
CA LEU A 42 -7.03 -9.51 -21.42
C LEU A 42 -8.47 -9.88 -21.73
N LYS A 43 -8.77 -11.18 -21.69
CA LYS A 43 -10.14 -11.67 -21.80
C LYS A 43 -10.86 -11.47 -20.47
N LEU A 44 -11.92 -10.66 -20.49
CA LEU A 44 -12.78 -10.44 -19.33
C LEU A 44 -13.80 -11.57 -19.18
N TYR A 45 -13.94 -12.05 -17.95
CA TYR A 45 -14.96 -12.96 -17.49
C TYR A 45 -15.85 -12.25 -16.47
N PRO A 46 -17.09 -11.88 -16.84
CA PRO A 46 -18.01 -11.25 -15.92
C PRO A 46 -18.41 -12.22 -14.79
N PRO A 47 -18.95 -11.71 -13.67
CA PRO A 47 -19.57 -12.54 -12.66
C PRO A 47 -20.66 -13.43 -13.27
N ASN A 48 -20.80 -14.65 -12.76
CA ASN A 48 -21.87 -15.58 -13.14
C ASN A 48 -22.27 -16.44 -11.94
N ASP A 49 -23.22 -17.35 -12.13
CA ASP A 49 -23.75 -18.21 -11.04
C ASP A 49 -22.67 -19.05 -10.32
N GLN A 50 -21.48 -19.23 -10.94
CA GLN A 50 -20.34 -19.95 -10.37
C GLN A 50 -19.21 -19.02 -9.88
N ARG A 51 -19.20 -17.74 -10.27
CA ARG A 51 -18.16 -16.75 -9.95
C ARG A 51 -18.81 -15.45 -9.47
N VAL A 52 -18.72 -15.21 -8.16
CA VAL A 52 -19.31 -14.03 -7.51
C VAL A 52 -18.61 -12.73 -7.94
N PHE A 53 -17.35 -12.80 -8.37
CA PHE A 53 -16.54 -11.64 -8.76
C PHE A 53 -16.07 -11.73 -10.22
N PRO A 54 -15.85 -10.58 -10.88
CA PRO A 54 -15.24 -10.56 -12.21
C PRO A 54 -13.80 -11.09 -12.16
N SER A 55 -13.34 -11.61 -13.29
CA SER A 55 -11.96 -12.02 -13.48
C SER A 55 -11.49 -11.73 -14.90
N MET A 56 -10.19 -11.62 -15.10
CA MET A 56 -9.57 -11.44 -16.40
C MET A 56 -8.40 -12.41 -16.55
N GLU A 57 -8.15 -12.87 -17.76
CA GLU A 57 -6.96 -13.67 -18.03
C GLU A 57 -6.39 -13.38 -19.42
N GLY A 58 -5.09 -13.60 -19.58
CA GLY A 58 -4.43 -13.40 -20.86
C GLY A 58 -2.93 -13.40 -20.72
N LYS A 59 -2.26 -12.65 -21.60
CA LYS A 59 -0.80 -12.47 -21.55
C LYS A 59 -0.45 -11.00 -21.67
N ILE A 60 0.44 -10.54 -20.81
CA ILE A 60 1.05 -9.21 -20.89
C ILE A 60 2.54 -9.40 -21.06
N ASP A 61 3.10 -8.87 -22.15
CA ASP A 61 4.51 -9.03 -22.51
C ASP A 61 5.01 -10.49 -22.49
N GLY A 62 4.14 -11.41 -22.94
CA GLY A 62 4.41 -12.84 -23.00
C GLY A 62 4.23 -13.60 -21.68
N LEU A 63 4.04 -12.91 -20.55
CA LEU A 63 3.78 -13.52 -19.25
C LEU A 63 2.28 -13.84 -19.10
N PRO A 64 1.89 -15.05 -18.69
CA PRO A 64 0.50 -15.34 -18.34
C PRO A 64 0.07 -14.51 -17.13
N VAL A 65 -1.06 -13.83 -17.26
CA VAL A 65 -1.65 -12.97 -16.23
C VAL A 65 -3.07 -13.39 -15.95
N GLN A 66 -3.42 -13.49 -14.67
CA GLN A 66 -4.78 -13.69 -14.20
C GLN A 66 -5.11 -12.66 -13.13
N VAL A 67 -6.27 -12.02 -13.23
CA VAL A 67 -6.73 -11.02 -12.26
C VAL A 67 -8.13 -11.40 -11.80
N TRP A 68 -8.42 -11.31 -10.51
CA TRP A 68 -9.76 -11.62 -9.98
C TRP A 68 -10.11 -10.75 -8.78
N GLY A 69 -11.40 -10.48 -8.62
CA GLY A 69 -11.93 -9.86 -7.42
C GLY A 69 -12.17 -10.88 -6.32
N ASP A 70 -12.14 -10.42 -5.09
CA ASP A 70 -12.57 -11.15 -3.90
C ASP A 70 -13.15 -10.17 -2.89
N PHE A 71 -13.59 -10.68 -1.74
CA PHE A 71 -14.08 -9.87 -0.64
C PHE A 71 -13.44 -10.29 0.66
N ASP A 72 -12.91 -9.31 1.38
CA ASP A 72 -12.44 -9.54 2.74
C ASP A 72 -13.65 -9.47 3.68
N GLU A 73 -14.08 -10.64 4.18
CA GLU A 73 -15.20 -10.75 5.13
C GLU A 73 -14.95 -9.99 6.44
N LYS A 74 -13.69 -9.84 6.88
CA LYS A 74 -13.35 -9.19 8.15
C LYS A 74 -13.46 -7.67 8.04
N THR A 75 -13.04 -7.12 6.92
CA THR A 75 -13.00 -5.66 6.71
C THR A 75 -14.17 -5.14 5.87
N GLY A 76 -14.91 -6.01 5.22
CA GLY A 76 -16.04 -5.64 4.35
C GLY A 76 -15.61 -4.95 3.05
N HIS A 77 -14.33 -5.06 2.68
CA HIS A 77 -13.76 -4.40 1.50
C HIS A 77 -13.57 -5.36 0.33
N GLY A 78 -13.80 -4.86 -0.88
CA GLY A 78 -13.42 -5.55 -2.11
C GLY A 78 -11.90 -5.62 -2.24
N LEU A 79 -11.40 -6.82 -2.51
CA LEU A 79 -10.01 -7.10 -2.84
C LEU A 79 -9.87 -7.37 -4.33
N VAL A 80 -8.72 -7.03 -4.88
CA VAL A 80 -8.34 -7.40 -6.24
C VAL A 80 -6.98 -8.06 -6.20
N PHE A 81 -6.89 -9.23 -6.83
CA PHE A 81 -5.67 -10.01 -6.92
C PHE A 81 -5.17 -10.04 -8.35
N CYS A 82 -3.87 -9.88 -8.52
CA CYS A 82 -3.19 -10.05 -9.81
C CYS A 82 -2.11 -11.13 -9.64
N ARG A 83 -2.21 -12.19 -10.43
CA ARG A 83 -1.25 -13.27 -10.56
C ARG A 83 -0.51 -13.15 -11.88
N VAL A 84 0.80 -13.29 -11.83
CA VAL A 84 1.66 -13.36 -13.01
C VAL A 84 2.52 -14.61 -12.91
N ASP A 85 2.34 -15.52 -13.86
CA ASP A 85 3.15 -16.74 -13.93
C ASP A 85 4.49 -16.46 -14.60
N PHE A 86 5.56 -17.04 -14.06
CA PHE A 86 6.88 -16.99 -14.66
C PHE A 86 6.95 -17.95 -15.84
N THR A 87 7.53 -17.49 -16.94
CA THR A 87 7.78 -18.33 -18.13
C THR A 87 8.85 -19.40 -17.88
N ARG A 88 9.72 -19.19 -16.89
CA ARG A 88 10.66 -20.18 -16.37
C ARG A 88 10.51 -20.22 -14.86
N LYS A 89 10.38 -21.42 -14.30
CA LYS A 89 10.37 -21.60 -12.85
C LYS A 89 11.67 -21.05 -12.27
N LEU A 90 11.56 -20.32 -11.17
CA LEU A 90 12.71 -19.99 -10.35
C LEU A 90 13.33 -21.31 -9.86
N PRO A 91 14.65 -21.46 -9.86
CA PRO A 91 15.34 -22.71 -9.50
C PRO A 91 15.34 -22.98 -7.99
N LEU A 92 14.32 -22.52 -7.29
CA LEU A 92 14.24 -22.39 -5.85
C LEU A 92 12.86 -22.88 -5.49
N ARG A 93 12.72 -23.90 -4.63
CA ARG A 93 11.43 -24.21 -3.99
C ARG A 93 11.06 -23.12 -3.00
N LEU A 94 10.83 -21.92 -3.53
CA LEU A 94 10.64 -20.69 -2.81
C LEU A 94 9.16 -20.51 -2.54
N SER A 95 8.82 -20.12 -1.31
CA SER A 95 7.52 -19.58 -0.98
C SER A 95 7.72 -18.43 0.00
N ILE A 96 7.37 -17.23 -0.44
CA ILE A 96 7.39 -16.02 0.37
C ILE A 96 5.96 -15.50 0.43
N ILE A 97 5.40 -15.45 1.64
CA ILE A 97 4.00 -15.11 1.85
C ILE A 97 3.89 -13.98 2.86
N LYS A 98 3.03 -13.00 2.55
CA LYS A 98 2.51 -11.98 3.44
C LYS A 98 0.97 -11.96 3.33
N GLY A 99 0.29 -11.98 4.47
CA GLY A 99 -1.18 -11.96 4.54
C GLY A 99 -1.81 -13.36 4.58
N ASP A 100 -3.11 -13.45 4.34
CA ASP A 100 -3.92 -14.66 4.59
C ASP A 100 -3.81 -15.74 3.48
N PHE A 101 -2.69 -15.82 2.76
CA PHE A 101 -2.49 -16.92 1.81
C PHE A 101 -2.13 -18.22 2.55
N PRO A 102 -2.70 -19.37 2.16
CA PRO A 102 -2.34 -20.65 2.76
C PRO A 102 -0.85 -20.94 2.53
N MET A 103 -0.18 -21.34 3.61
CA MET A 103 1.21 -21.74 3.55
C MET A 103 1.34 -23.05 2.80
N GLU A 104 2.05 -23.02 1.68
CA GLU A 104 2.52 -24.22 1.00
C GLU A 104 3.93 -24.50 1.52
N SER A 105 4.07 -25.46 2.46
CA SER A 105 5.38 -25.81 3.00
C SER A 105 6.20 -26.53 1.93
N ALA A 106 7.20 -25.85 1.36
CA ALA A 106 8.06 -26.41 0.32
C ALA A 106 9.51 -26.66 0.78
N GLY A 107 9.84 -26.37 2.05
CA GLY A 107 11.18 -26.52 2.60
C GLY A 107 11.32 -25.93 4.01
N ALA A 108 12.56 -25.64 4.40
CA ALA A 108 12.87 -25.02 5.70
C ALA A 108 12.41 -23.56 5.75
N THR A 109 12.04 -23.10 6.94
CA THR A 109 11.66 -21.71 7.20
C THR A 109 12.89 -20.86 7.52
N PHE A 110 12.94 -19.66 6.94
CA PHE A 110 14.04 -18.73 7.09
C PHE A 110 13.55 -17.37 7.57
N GLU A 111 14.34 -16.74 8.43
CA GLU A 111 14.19 -15.32 8.74
C GLU A 111 15.10 -14.50 7.83
N ILE A 112 14.54 -13.46 7.20
CA ILE A 112 15.29 -12.60 6.28
C ILE A 112 15.37 -11.19 6.85
N ARG A 113 16.60 -10.76 7.18
CA ARG A 113 16.86 -9.42 7.68
C ARG A 113 16.40 -8.37 6.67
N GLY A 114 15.53 -7.45 7.11
CA GLY A 114 14.94 -6.41 6.26
C GLY A 114 13.61 -6.78 5.59
N LEU A 115 13.14 -8.02 5.74
CA LEU A 115 11.77 -8.45 5.42
C LEU A 115 11.06 -8.82 6.72
N THR A 116 11.04 -7.87 7.66
CA THR A 116 10.47 -8.07 9.01
C THR A 116 9.16 -7.28 9.13
N ALA A 117 8.07 -7.88 8.67
CA ALA A 117 6.72 -7.41 8.95
C ALA A 117 5.91 -8.55 9.58
N PRO A 118 4.93 -8.25 10.44
CA PRO A 118 4.05 -9.27 11.01
C PRO A 118 3.39 -10.11 9.90
N GLY A 119 3.39 -11.43 10.06
CA GLY A 119 2.74 -12.34 9.12
C GLY A 119 3.51 -12.60 7.81
N ILE A 120 4.82 -12.32 7.78
CA ILE A 120 5.70 -12.80 6.70
C ILE A 120 6.20 -14.21 7.02
N SER A 121 6.07 -15.12 6.06
CA SER A 121 6.70 -16.44 6.09
C SER A 121 7.56 -16.63 4.84
N VAL A 122 8.79 -17.12 5.03
CA VAL A 122 9.74 -17.42 3.95
C VAL A 122 10.18 -18.85 4.10
N THR A 123 9.91 -19.66 3.07
CA THR A 123 10.41 -21.04 2.98
C THR A 123 11.19 -21.22 1.69
N ALA A 124 12.26 -22.01 1.76
CA ALA A 124 13.08 -22.37 0.62
C ALA A 124 13.65 -23.79 0.76
N ALA A 125 14.06 -24.40 -0.35
CA ALA A 125 14.77 -25.69 -0.30
C ALA A 125 16.13 -25.59 0.41
N ASN A 126 16.87 -24.50 0.21
CA ASN A 126 18.15 -24.27 0.87
C ASN A 126 18.42 -22.76 1.05
N GLY A 127 19.19 -22.42 2.09
CA GLY A 127 19.49 -21.03 2.43
C GLY A 127 20.46 -20.34 1.46
N LYS A 128 21.34 -21.10 0.80
CA LYS A 128 22.37 -20.54 -0.11
C LYS A 128 21.75 -19.99 -1.39
N ASP A 129 20.84 -20.74 -2.01
CA ASP A 129 20.17 -20.32 -3.23
C ASP A 129 19.13 -19.24 -2.92
N LEU A 130 18.50 -19.30 -1.74
CA LEU A 130 17.68 -18.19 -1.22
C LEU A 130 18.52 -16.91 -1.09
N GLN A 131 19.73 -17.00 -0.52
CA GLN A 131 20.64 -15.85 -0.41
C GLN A 131 21.04 -15.30 -1.78
N ASN A 132 21.35 -16.18 -2.75
CA ASN A 132 21.68 -15.78 -4.13
C ASN A 132 20.50 -15.11 -4.84
N PHE A 133 19.28 -15.62 -4.60
CA PHE A 133 18.06 -15.02 -5.14
C PHE A 133 17.77 -13.65 -4.54
N LEU A 134 18.02 -13.48 -3.24
CA LEU A 134 17.82 -12.25 -2.51
C LEU A 134 18.93 -11.22 -2.76
N SER A 135 19.29 -11.03 -4.03
CA SER A 135 20.12 -9.91 -4.49
C SER A 135 19.50 -8.58 -4.06
N THR A 136 20.29 -7.51 -4.02
CA THR A 136 19.80 -6.16 -3.68
C THR A 136 18.57 -5.78 -4.53
N GLN A 137 18.59 -6.11 -5.82
CA GLN A 137 17.47 -5.87 -6.73
C GLN A 137 16.21 -6.64 -6.31
N ASN A 138 16.30 -7.95 -6.13
CA ASN A 138 15.14 -8.78 -5.78
C ASN A 138 14.61 -8.46 -4.37
N MET A 139 15.51 -8.17 -3.43
CA MET A 139 15.16 -7.71 -2.09
C MET A 139 14.35 -6.41 -2.15
N ASN A 140 14.75 -5.45 -2.98
CA ASN A 140 14.02 -4.20 -3.14
C ASN A 140 12.65 -4.42 -3.77
N VAL A 141 12.54 -5.27 -4.79
CA VAL A 141 11.25 -5.62 -5.40
C VAL A 141 10.32 -6.28 -4.38
N LEU A 142 10.83 -7.21 -3.56
CA LEU A 142 10.06 -7.89 -2.51
C LEU A 142 9.59 -6.93 -1.43
N LYS A 143 10.48 -6.08 -0.91
CA LYS A 143 10.13 -5.04 0.06
C LYS A 143 9.05 -4.11 -0.49
N ASN A 144 9.15 -3.73 -1.76
CA ASN A 144 8.14 -2.91 -2.41
C ASN A 144 6.80 -3.64 -2.47
N CYS A 145 6.76 -4.88 -2.96
CA CYS A 145 5.51 -5.66 -3.01
C CYS A 145 4.87 -5.77 -1.62
N MET A 146 5.64 -6.18 -0.62
CA MET A 146 5.14 -6.38 0.74
C MET A 146 4.80 -5.09 1.48
N GLY A 147 5.48 -3.98 1.20
CA GLY A 147 5.12 -2.68 1.78
C GLY A 147 3.86 -2.09 1.15
N SER A 148 3.57 -2.45 -0.11
CA SER A 148 2.52 -1.80 -0.91
C SER A 148 1.19 -2.53 -0.90
N TYR A 149 1.22 -3.86 -0.82
CA TYR A 149 0.05 -4.67 -1.05
C TYR A 149 -0.43 -5.31 0.24
N HIS A 150 -1.75 -5.44 0.35
CA HIS A 150 -2.39 -6.09 1.49
C HIS A 150 -1.83 -7.50 1.66
N SER A 151 -1.74 -8.23 0.54
CA SER A 151 -1.19 -9.58 0.50
C SER A 151 -0.17 -9.74 -0.64
N THR A 152 0.80 -10.63 -0.42
CA THR A 152 1.84 -10.96 -1.40
C THR A 152 2.18 -12.43 -1.28
N LYS A 153 2.20 -13.15 -2.41
CA LYS A 153 2.68 -14.54 -2.48
C LYS A 153 3.62 -14.66 -3.67
N LEU A 154 4.89 -14.95 -3.39
CA LEU A 154 5.87 -15.32 -4.41
C LEU A 154 6.18 -16.80 -4.25
N THR A 155 6.06 -17.54 -5.35
CA THR A 155 6.47 -18.95 -5.42
C THR A 155 7.55 -19.15 -6.48
N GLU A 156 8.00 -20.39 -6.68
CA GLU A 156 8.87 -20.75 -7.79
C GLU A 156 8.23 -20.50 -9.17
N SER A 157 6.90 -20.45 -9.26
CA SER A 157 6.17 -20.44 -10.53
C SER A 157 5.45 -19.13 -10.81
N PHE A 158 5.19 -18.31 -9.79
CA PHE A 158 4.38 -17.10 -9.97
C PHE A 158 4.56 -16.08 -8.85
N LEU A 159 4.14 -14.85 -9.15
CA LEU A 159 3.89 -13.79 -8.18
C LEU A 159 2.39 -13.48 -8.11
N VAL A 160 1.83 -13.37 -6.91
CA VAL A 160 0.48 -12.86 -6.66
C VAL A 160 0.57 -11.65 -5.72
N LEU A 161 -0.06 -10.55 -6.11
CA LEU A 161 -0.26 -9.38 -5.27
C LEU A 161 -1.76 -9.17 -5.05
N GLY A 162 -2.15 -8.81 -3.82
CA GLY A 162 -3.52 -8.47 -3.48
C GLY A 162 -3.63 -7.03 -2.97
N ALA A 163 -4.50 -6.25 -3.60
CA ALA A 163 -4.74 -4.85 -3.26
C ALA A 163 -6.19 -4.67 -2.78
N GLY A 164 -6.36 -3.86 -1.72
CA GLY A 164 -7.67 -3.39 -1.29
C GLY A 164 -7.92 -1.96 -1.76
N GLY A 165 -9.19 -1.58 -1.89
CA GLY A 165 -9.57 -0.18 -2.10
C GLY A 165 -9.33 0.37 -3.51
N ILE A 166 -9.12 -0.48 -4.52
CA ILE A 166 -9.09 -0.05 -5.93
C ILE A 166 -10.50 0.35 -6.34
N ASN A 167 -10.70 1.65 -6.60
CA ASN A 167 -12.00 2.25 -6.89
C ASN A 167 -12.04 3.04 -8.21
N ASP A 168 -10.92 3.11 -8.94
CA ASP A 168 -10.81 3.80 -10.22
C ASP A 168 -9.94 3.02 -11.23
N GLY A 169 -10.17 3.28 -12.52
CA GLY A 169 -9.49 2.57 -13.62
C GLY A 169 -7.98 2.80 -13.67
N MET A 170 -7.50 4.01 -13.36
CA MET A 170 -6.07 4.30 -13.43
C MET A 170 -5.29 3.54 -12.35
N SER A 171 -5.84 3.51 -11.13
CA SER A 171 -5.28 2.71 -10.03
C SER A 171 -5.29 1.23 -10.38
N PHE A 172 -6.34 0.75 -11.05
CA PHE A 172 -6.43 -0.66 -11.44
C PHE A 172 -5.40 -1.04 -12.53
N HIS A 173 -5.27 -0.22 -13.59
CA HIS A 173 -4.23 -0.40 -14.60
C HIS A 173 -2.83 -0.38 -13.99
N SER A 174 -2.54 0.62 -13.15
CA SER A 174 -1.26 0.75 -12.47
C SER A 174 -0.93 -0.48 -11.60
N PHE A 175 -1.94 -1.06 -10.96
CA PHE A 175 -1.78 -2.27 -10.16
C PHE A 175 -1.35 -3.47 -11.01
N ILE A 176 -1.99 -3.69 -12.17
CA ILE A 176 -1.66 -4.78 -13.09
C ILE A 176 -0.24 -4.60 -13.62
N GLU A 177 0.10 -3.41 -14.12
CA GLU A 177 1.44 -3.10 -14.67
C GLU A 177 2.54 -3.27 -13.63
N ARG A 178 2.32 -2.81 -12.39
CA ARG A 178 3.28 -2.98 -11.29
C ARG A 178 3.49 -4.45 -10.95
N THR A 179 2.43 -5.25 -10.97
CA THR A 179 2.53 -6.69 -10.71
C THR A 179 3.35 -7.38 -11.82
N VAL A 180 3.08 -7.07 -13.09
CA VAL A 180 3.83 -7.62 -14.24
C VAL A 180 5.29 -7.18 -14.21
N SER A 181 5.56 -5.90 -13.94
CA SER A 181 6.91 -5.36 -13.84
C SER A 181 7.71 -6.03 -12.70
N ALA A 182 7.10 -6.19 -11.52
CA ALA A 182 7.71 -6.91 -10.40
C ALA A 182 8.01 -8.37 -10.77
N ALA A 183 7.08 -9.05 -11.43
CA ALA A 183 7.28 -10.44 -11.86
C ALA A 183 8.47 -10.58 -12.83
N LYS A 184 8.59 -9.69 -13.82
CA LYS A 184 9.72 -9.66 -14.76
C LYS A 184 11.06 -9.45 -14.06
N ALA A 185 11.10 -8.50 -13.12
CA ALA A 185 12.32 -8.19 -12.37
C ALA A 185 12.78 -9.40 -11.55
N LEU A 186 11.84 -10.09 -10.90
CA LEU A 186 12.13 -11.27 -10.09
C LEU A 186 12.53 -12.50 -10.93
N SER A 187 12.01 -12.64 -12.14
CA SER A 187 12.32 -13.77 -13.03
C SER A 187 13.58 -13.58 -13.89
N GLY A 188 14.34 -12.49 -13.71
CA GLY A 188 15.59 -12.23 -14.44
C GLY A 188 15.42 -11.80 -15.89
N GLY A 189 14.29 -11.19 -16.26
CA GLY A 189 14.08 -10.66 -17.61
C GLY A 189 14.97 -9.45 -17.89
N THR A 190 15.70 -9.46 -19.02
CA THR A 190 16.50 -8.34 -19.51
C THR A 190 15.60 -7.11 -19.72
N THR A 191 16.01 -5.97 -19.16
CA THR A 191 15.43 -4.66 -19.47
C THR A 191 15.56 -4.39 -20.97
N VAL A 192 14.45 -4.06 -21.65
CA VAL A 192 14.47 -3.58 -23.04
C VAL A 192 15.34 -2.30 -23.12
N PRO A 193 16.10 -2.08 -24.21
CA PRO A 193 17.09 -1.00 -24.29
C PRO A 193 16.43 0.38 -24.24
N VAL A 194 16.99 1.25 -23.41
CA VAL A 194 16.80 2.70 -23.48
C VAL A 194 17.39 3.18 -24.81
N HIS A 195 16.62 3.98 -25.55
CA HIS A 195 17.01 4.67 -26.76
C HIS A 195 18.33 5.45 -26.53
N PRO A 196 19.28 5.48 -27.49
CA PRO A 196 20.62 6.04 -27.28
C PRO A 196 20.59 7.56 -27.36
N ASP A 197 20.27 8.25 -26.26
CA ASP A 197 20.66 9.67 -26.12
C ASP A 197 20.76 10.19 -24.67
N LEU A 198 21.02 9.32 -23.69
CA LEU A 198 21.25 9.77 -22.32
C LEU A 198 22.56 9.18 -21.81
N ALA A 199 23.44 10.09 -21.39
CA ALA A 199 24.80 9.85 -20.97
C ALA A 199 24.89 8.81 -19.81
N PRO A 200 26.05 8.16 -19.65
CA PRO A 200 26.26 7.19 -18.58
C PRO A 200 26.01 7.80 -17.19
N ILE A 201 25.22 7.10 -16.37
CA ILE A 201 25.00 7.42 -14.96
C ILE A 201 26.37 7.33 -14.23
N PRO A 202 26.76 8.30 -13.39
CA PRO A 202 27.95 8.18 -12.57
C PRO A 202 27.76 7.05 -11.55
N ALA A 203 28.73 6.14 -11.47
CA ALA A 203 28.83 5.18 -10.40
C ALA A 203 28.96 5.95 -9.07
N VAL A 204 27.99 5.77 -8.18
CA VAL A 204 28.15 6.17 -6.78
C VAL A 204 29.09 5.14 -6.16
N ASP A 205 30.34 5.53 -5.99
CA ASP A 205 31.33 4.81 -5.20
C ASP A 205 30.98 4.95 -3.72
N ASP A 206 30.21 4.00 -3.21
CA ASP A 206 30.13 3.68 -1.77
C ASP A 206 30.80 2.32 -1.54
N SER A 207 32.08 2.24 -1.91
CA SER A 207 32.97 1.18 -1.44
C SER A 207 33.33 1.44 0.03
N LYS A 208 32.42 1.11 0.96
CA LYS A 208 32.66 0.72 2.37
C LYS A 208 31.33 0.58 3.12
N ASP A 209 30.70 -0.58 2.97
CA ASP A 209 30.15 -1.36 4.09
C ASP A 209 29.61 -2.69 3.56
N ILE A 210 30.44 -3.71 3.69
CA ILE A 210 30.14 -5.10 3.36
C ILE A 210 29.23 -5.65 4.46
N PHE A 211 27.95 -5.89 4.19
CA PHE A 211 27.20 -6.90 4.95
C PHE A 211 26.28 -7.70 4.02
N ALA A 212 26.75 -8.89 3.65
CA ALA A 212 25.95 -9.94 3.05
C ALA A 212 24.74 -10.28 3.96
N PRO A 213 23.57 -10.64 3.39
CA PRO A 213 22.41 -11.04 4.18
C PRO A 213 22.70 -12.36 4.92
N VAL A 214 22.71 -12.34 6.25
CA VAL A 214 22.86 -13.58 7.05
C VAL A 214 21.50 -14.30 7.06
N VAL A 215 21.48 -15.51 6.51
CA VAL A 215 20.34 -16.43 6.53
C VAL A 215 20.51 -17.35 7.73
N THR A 216 19.64 -17.24 8.73
CA THR A 216 19.67 -18.14 9.89
C THR A 216 18.55 -19.18 9.76
N PRO A 217 18.85 -20.49 9.77
CA PRO A 217 17.80 -21.51 9.86
C PRO A 217 17.12 -21.39 11.23
N VAL A 218 15.79 -21.36 11.25
CA VAL A 218 15.05 -21.51 12.51
C VAL A 218 15.22 -22.96 12.97
N GLN A 219 15.88 -23.18 14.10
CA GLN A 219 16.01 -24.52 14.67
C GLN A 219 14.63 -25.04 15.09
N GLU A 220 14.24 -26.15 14.46
CA GLU A 220 13.05 -26.92 14.75
C GLU A 220 13.16 -27.49 16.18
N GLN A 221 12.38 -26.94 17.12
CA GLN A 221 12.19 -27.60 18.41
C GLN A 221 11.39 -28.87 18.17
N THR A 222 12.11 -29.97 18.13
CA THR A 222 11.61 -31.34 18.17
C THR A 222 10.66 -31.52 19.36
N VAL A 223 9.35 -31.36 19.15
CA VAL A 223 8.35 -31.87 20.08
C VAL A 223 8.02 -33.28 19.61
N ILE A 224 8.65 -34.25 20.27
CA ILE A 224 8.45 -35.67 20.04
C ILE A 224 7.00 -35.99 20.42
N SER A 225 6.25 -36.43 19.42
CA SER A 225 4.95 -37.07 19.54
C SER A 225 5.05 -38.35 20.39
N SER A 226 4.22 -38.46 21.42
CA SER A 226 3.66 -39.75 21.83
C SER A 226 2.41 -39.54 22.69
N ALA A 227 1.32 -40.18 22.29
CA ALA A 227 0.10 -40.43 23.06
C ALA A 227 -0.18 -41.95 22.96
N PRO A 228 -1.14 -42.57 23.68
CA PRO A 228 -1.90 -42.16 24.87
C PRO A 228 -1.98 -43.24 26.00
N ALA A 229 -2.33 -42.87 27.24
CA ALA A 229 -3.16 -43.68 28.16
C ALA A 229 -3.61 -42.87 29.40
N VAL A 230 -4.89 -42.98 29.74
CA VAL A 230 -5.61 -42.45 30.93
C VAL A 230 -5.76 -43.59 31.98
N PRO A 231 -6.34 -43.43 33.21
CA PRO A 231 -6.64 -42.26 34.07
C PRO A 231 -6.26 -42.48 35.58
N VAL A 232 -6.70 -41.56 36.49
CA VAL A 232 -7.23 -41.79 37.87
C VAL A 232 -6.60 -40.93 39.03
N THR A 233 -7.44 -40.00 39.53
CA THR A 233 -7.65 -39.39 40.89
C THR A 233 -6.63 -38.49 41.63
N SER A 234 -7.07 -37.22 41.84
CA SER A 234 -7.09 -36.31 43.03
C SER A 234 -6.38 -36.64 44.36
N PRO A 235 -6.16 -35.67 45.30
CA PRO A 235 -6.27 -34.19 45.22
C PRO A 235 -5.10 -33.39 45.88
N ALA A 236 -5.09 -32.08 45.58
CA ALA A 236 -4.68 -30.95 46.42
C ALA A 236 -3.33 -30.97 47.18
N ASN A 237 -2.35 -30.20 46.68
CA ASN A 237 -1.51 -29.38 47.57
C ASN A 237 -1.00 -28.14 46.81
N ILE A 238 -1.58 -26.97 47.10
CA ILE A 238 -1.14 -25.66 46.58
C ILE A 238 -0.25 -25.04 47.66
N PRO A 239 1.06 -24.83 47.44
CA PRO A 239 1.86 -23.97 48.30
C PRO A 239 1.56 -22.48 48.02
N PRO A 240 1.49 -21.63 49.05
CA PRO A 240 1.02 -20.24 48.94
C PRO A 240 2.00 -19.32 48.17
N PRO A 241 1.49 -18.29 47.47
CA PRO A 241 2.31 -17.29 46.79
C PRO A 241 3.03 -16.38 47.78
N LYS A 242 4.31 -16.10 47.50
CA LYS A 242 5.15 -15.13 48.25
C LYS A 242 4.60 -13.70 48.13
N PRO A 243 4.70 -12.85 49.18
CA PRO A 243 4.21 -11.48 49.14
C PRO A 243 5.10 -10.57 48.28
N VAL A 244 4.46 -9.77 47.43
CA VAL A 244 5.04 -8.63 46.70
C VAL A 244 5.06 -7.41 47.63
N PRO A 245 6.21 -6.73 47.86
CA PRO A 245 6.22 -5.45 48.55
C PRO A 245 5.71 -4.32 47.66
N ALA A 246 4.91 -3.42 48.26
CA ALA A 246 4.36 -2.20 47.68
C ALA A 246 5.44 -1.13 47.39
N PRO A 247 5.16 -0.15 46.49
CA PRO A 247 6.12 0.86 46.06
C PRO A 247 6.18 2.05 47.03
N THR A 248 7.39 2.60 47.23
CA THR A 248 7.62 3.88 47.92
C THR A 248 8.29 4.87 46.96
N PRO A 249 7.92 6.17 46.95
CA PRO A 249 8.20 7.09 45.83
C PRO A 249 9.40 8.04 46.06
N LEU A 250 9.70 8.78 44.98
CA LEU A 250 10.63 9.93 44.80
C LEU A 250 12.14 9.65 44.66
N ALA A 251 12.68 9.99 43.49
CA ALA A 251 13.52 11.18 43.34
C ALA A 251 13.75 11.52 41.86
N SER A 252 13.45 12.77 41.52
CA SER A 252 13.81 13.44 40.28
C SER A 252 15.33 13.55 40.16
N ALA A 253 15.90 13.07 39.07
CA ALA A 253 17.25 13.42 38.64
C ALA A 253 17.32 13.29 37.12
N THR A 254 17.04 14.39 36.43
CA THR A 254 17.32 14.62 35.02
C THR A 254 18.84 14.53 34.79
N PRO A 255 19.35 13.64 33.93
CA PRO A 255 20.66 13.85 33.35
C PRO A 255 20.50 14.90 32.25
N ALA A 256 21.09 16.07 32.43
CA ALA A 256 21.26 17.05 31.38
C ALA A 256 22.15 16.43 30.28
N VAL A 257 21.51 15.90 29.24
CA VAL A 257 22.19 15.57 27.99
C VAL A 257 22.54 16.89 27.32
N LYS A 258 23.82 17.23 27.38
CA LYS A 258 24.48 18.25 26.58
C LYS A 258 24.04 18.08 25.12
N PRO A 259 23.41 19.08 24.49
CA PRO A 259 23.09 18.98 23.07
C PRO A 259 24.40 18.89 22.30
N GLU A 260 24.64 17.72 21.69
CA GLU A 260 25.57 17.64 20.58
C GLU A 260 25.07 18.57 19.47
N PRO A 261 25.97 19.26 18.75
CA PRO A 261 25.58 20.21 17.72
C PRO A 261 24.70 19.49 16.70
N VAL A 262 23.44 19.90 16.63
CA VAL A 262 22.53 19.54 15.56
C VAL A 262 23.23 19.97 14.28
N GLU A 263 23.64 19.01 13.47
CA GLU A 263 24.03 19.28 12.09
C GLU A 263 22.87 20.06 11.47
N SER A 264 23.19 21.31 11.13
CA SER A 264 22.32 22.32 10.56
C SER A 264 21.26 21.68 9.66
N SER A 265 20.02 21.60 10.15
CA SER A 265 18.89 21.21 9.32
C SER A 265 18.79 22.23 8.18
N ALA A 266 19.12 21.81 6.97
CA ALA A 266 18.58 22.49 5.81
C ALA A 266 17.06 22.45 5.99
N ALA A 267 16.45 23.61 6.25
CA ALA A 267 15.00 23.71 6.43
C ALA A 267 14.34 23.07 5.21
N LEU A 268 13.52 22.05 5.45
CA LEU A 268 12.83 21.35 4.36
C LEU A 268 11.93 22.36 3.64
N ASP A 269 12.09 22.49 2.33
CA ASP A 269 11.25 23.36 1.52
C ASP A 269 9.82 22.79 1.45
N LEU A 270 8.87 23.55 1.99
CA LEU A 270 7.44 23.19 2.02
C LEU A 270 6.67 23.73 0.82
N SER A 271 7.35 24.29 -0.18
CA SER A 271 6.76 24.53 -1.49
C SER A 271 6.23 23.22 -2.09
N ALA A 272 5.22 23.33 -2.97
CA ALA A 272 4.63 22.16 -3.61
C ALA A 272 5.71 21.36 -4.36
N GLU A 273 6.60 22.04 -5.09
CA GLU A 273 7.69 21.44 -5.84
C GLU A 273 8.78 20.88 -4.93
N GLY A 274 9.22 21.64 -3.90
CA GLY A 274 10.29 21.25 -2.99
C GLY A 274 9.94 20.00 -2.19
N LEU A 275 8.75 20.01 -1.58
CA LEU A 275 8.27 18.87 -0.80
C LEU A 275 7.99 17.67 -1.72
N SER A 276 7.36 17.88 -2.88
CA SER A 276 7.09 16.79 -3.82
C SER A 276 8.36 16.18 -4.38
N LYS A 277 9.40 16.97 -4.66
CA LYS A 277 10.69 16.45 -5.11
C LYS A 277 11.39 15.66 -4.00
N ALA A 278 11.34 16.13 -2.76
CA ALA A 278 11.91 15.41 -1.62
C ALA A 278 11.21 14.07 -1.38
N LEU A 279 9.89 14.00 -1.58
CA LEU A 279 9.10 12.79 -1.33
C LEU A 279 9.04 11.83 -2.51
N PHE A 280 8.94 12.34 -3.74
CA PHE A 280 8.53 11.56 -4.92
C PHE A 280 9.53 11.59 -6.08
N SER A 281 10.74 12.13 -5.89
CA SER A 281 11.85 11.97 -6.85
C SER A 281 12.33 10.53 -6.94
N ALA A 282 12.26 9.80 -5.83
CA ALA A 282 12.36 8.36 -5.86
C ALA A 282 11.14 7.78 -6.57
N SER A 283 11.36 6.77 -7.42
CA SER A 283 10.26 6.06 -8.10
C SER A 283 9.29 5.42 -7.10
N PHE A 284 9.75 5.16 -5.86
CA PHE A 284 8.98 4.63 -4.74
C PHE A 284 9.43 5.30 -3.43
N PRO A 285 8.63 6.20 -2.83
CA PRO A 285 8.93 6.79 -1.52
C PRO A 285 8.99 5.69 -0.45
N GLY A 286 10.15 5.54 0.20
CA GLY A 286 10.43 4.53 1.22
C GLY A 286 10.35 5.08 2.63
N GLU A 287 10.97 4.37 3.59
CA GLU A 287 10.96 4.77 5.00
C GLU A 287 11.64 6.12 5.25
N LYS A 288 12.63 6.49 4.42
CA LYS A 288 13.29 7.80 4.51
C LYS A 288 12.33 8.93 4.18
N GLU A 289 11.58 8.81 3.08
CA GLU A 289 10.62 9.83 2.63
C GLU A 289 9.41 9.88 3.57
N LYS A 290 8.98 8.73 4.11
CA LYS A 290 7.96 8.69 5.17
C LYS A 290 8.44 9.40 6.44
N ALA A 291 9.66 9.15 6.89
CA ALA A 291 10.22 9.81 8.06
C ALA A 291 10.35 11.33 7.84
N LEU A 292 10.76 11.74 6.64
CA LEU A 292 10.81 13.14 6.23
C LEU A 292 9.43 13.80 6.26
N PHE A 293 8.40 13.14 5.70
CA PHE A 293 7.02 13.64 5.75
C PHE A 293 6.49 13.71 7.19
N ASN A 294 6.75 12.69 8.00
CA ASN A 294 6.32 12.64 9.40
C ASN A 294 6.87 13.82 10.21
N GLY A 295 8.05 14.34 9.86
CA GLY A 295 8.62 15.53 10.48
C GLY A 295 7.89 16.85 10.17
N VAL A 296 7.01 16.85 9.16
CA VAL A 296 6.28 18.06 8.72
C VAL A 296 4.75 17.93 8.78
N ILE A 297 4.24 16.80 9.28
CA ILE A 297 2.81 16.65 9.61
C ILE A 297 2.38 17.75 10.60
N GLY A 298 1.21 18.31 10.37
CA GLY A 298 0.66 19.39 11.17
C GLY A 298 1.10 20.80 10.74
N GLN A 299 2.02 20.92 9.79
CA GLN A 299 2.39 22.22 9.22
C GLN A 299 1.36 22.67 8.17
N THR A 300 1.09 23.98 8.13
CA THR A 300 0.19 24.59 7.15
C THR A 300 0.98 25.01 5.91
N VAL A 301 0.44 24.66 4.74
CA VAL A 301 1.01 25.01 3.44
C VAL A 301 0.01 25.81 2.63
N GLN A 302 0.52 26.57 1.66
CA GLN A 302 -0.27 27.25 0.64
C GLN A 302 0.29 26.90 -0.73
N TRP A 303 -0.51 26.27 -1.56
CA TRP A 303 -0.10 25.77 -2.87
C TRP A 303 -1.07 26.21 -3.95
N LYS A 304 -0.59 26.13 -5.19
CA LYS A 304 -1.40 26.31 -6.40
C LYS A 304 -1.49 24.97 -7.12
N GLY A 305 -2.65 24.65 -7.68
CA GLY A 305 -2.81 23.41 -8.43
C GLY A 305 -4.04 23.41 -9.34
N THR A 306 -4.03 22.51 -10.31
CA THR A 306 -5.14 22.32 -11.26
C THR A 306 -6.15 21.34 -10.69
N LEU A 307 -7.41 21.76 -10.54
CA LEU A 307 -8.49 20.92 -10.03
C LEU A 307 -8.74 19.72 -10.97
N LYS A 308 -8.67 18.50 -10.41
CA LYS A 308 -8.97 17.25 -11.15
C LYS A 308 -10.33 16.68 -10.78
N SER A 309 -10.71 16.75 -9.51
CA SER A 309 -11.99 16.23 -9.03
C SER A 309 -12.42 16.91 -7.74
N VAL A 310 -13.73 16.97 -7.52
CA VAL A 310 -14.32 17.40 -6.25
C VAL A 310 -15.53 16.53 -5.93
N TYR A 311 -15.61 16.05 -4.68
CA TYR A 311 -16.71 15.20 -4.20
C TYR A 311 -17.19 15.67 -2.82
N PRO A 312 -18.52 15.74 -2.58
CA PRO A 312 -19.03 15.93 -1.23
C PRO A 312 -18.82 14.66 -0.39
N TYR A 313 -18.64 14.83 0.91
CA TYR A 313 -18.68 13.75 1.88
C TYR A 313 -19.38 14.19 3.17
N SER A 314 -20.08 13.27 3.81
CA SER A 314 -20.59 13.42 5.20
C SER A 314 -19.69 12.75 6.24
N SER A 315 -18.85 11.83 5.77
CA SER A 315 -17.84 11.10 6.53
C SER A 315 -16.78 10.56 5.56
N ASP A 316 -15.50 10.75 5.87
CA ASP A 316 -14.36 10.21 5.11
C ASP A 316 -13.40 9.50 6.08
N PHE A 317 -12.80 8.38 5.66
CA PHE A 317 -11.93 7.57 6.51
C PHE A 317 -10.64 8.31 6.91
N VAL A 318 -10.19 9.26 6.09
CA VAL A 318 -8.97 10.05 6.32
C VAL A 318 -9.31 11.39 6.99
N PHE A 319 -10.34 12.08 6.53
CA PHE A 319 -10.71 13.41 7.03
C PHE A 319 -11.72 13.41 8.18
N GLY A 320 -12.22 12.24 8.57
CA GLY A 320 -13.11 12.09 9.70
C GLY A 320 -14.58 12.39 9.38
N LYS A 321 -15.35 12.75 10.42
CA LYS A 321 -16.80 12.96 10.35
C LYS A 321 -17.12 14.44 10.17
N GLY A 322 -18.11 14.73 9.33
CA GLY A 322 -18.62 16.09 9.10
C GLY A 322 -18.90 16.32 7.61
N PRO A 323 -19.88 17.18 7.28
CA PRO A 323 -20.08 17.59 5.90
C PRO A 323 -18.86 18.37 5.39
N GLY A 324 -18.37 18.00 4.22
CA GLY A 324 -17.22 18.64 3.60
C GLY A 324 -17.10 18.34 2.11
N ALA A 325 -16.15 18.99 1.47
CA ALA A 325 -15.81 18.78 0.06
C ALA A 325 -14.36 18.28 -0.04
N LYS A 326 -14.17 17.14 -0.69
CA LYS A 326 -12.86 16.57 -0.99
C LYS A 326 -12.45 16.99 -2.38
N ALA A 327 -11.47 17.88 -2.50
CA ALA A 327 -10.96 18.38 -3.76
C ALA A 327 -9.55 17.87 -4.03
N THR A 328 -9.31 17.32 -5.21
CA THR A 328 -8.00 16.82 -5.64
C THR A 328 -7.42 17.74 -6.69
N PHE A 329 -6.23 18.27 -6.42
CA PHE A 329 -5.47 19.14 -7.30
C PHE A 329 -4.21 18.45 -7.79
N GLU A 330 -3.86 18.62 -9.05
CA GLU A 330 -2.50 18.34 -9.55
C GLU A 330 -1.63 19.55 -9.25
N ILE A 331 -0.60 19.37 -8.42
CA ILE A 331 0.20 20.47 -7.86
C ILE A 331 1.53 20.66 -8.58
N CYS A 332 2.14 19.57 -9.05
CA CYS A 332 3.38 19.64 -9.81
C CYS A 332 3.64 18.31 -10.54
N GLU A 333 4.71 18.31 -11.34
CA GLU A 333 5.24 17.14 -12.00
C GLU A 333 6.68 16.92 -11.54
N VAL A 334 7.00 15.71 -11.10
CA VAL A 334 8.34 15.33 -10.64
C VAL A 334 8.92 14.24 -11.53
N GLU A 335 10.18 14.41 -11.91
CA GLU A 335 10.93 13.39 -12.63
C GLU A 335 11.42 12.34 -11.62
N SER A 336 11.01 11.10 -11.85
CA SER A 336 11.51 9.96 -11.08
C SER A 336 12.86 9.49 -11.60
N GLY A 337 13.61 8.73 -10.81
CA GLY A 337 14.94 8.22 -11.17
C GLY A 337 15.07 7.41 -12.47
N TYR A 338 13.96 7.13 -13.18
CA TYR A 338 13.92 6.51 -14.51
C TYR A 338 13.55 7.48 -15.66
N GLY A 339 13.59 8.80 -15.43
CA GLY A 339 13.21 9.81 -16.43
C GLY A 339 11.69 9.90 -16.69
N VAL A 340 10.89 9.11 -15.97
CA VAL A 340 9.42 9.18 -16.04
C VAL A 340 8.96 10.37 -15.23
N LYS A 341 8.28 11.30 -15.90
CA LYS A 341 7.59 12.40 -15.25
C LYS A 341 6.28 11.93 -14.64
N ASN A 342 6.08 12.24 -13.37
CA ASN A 342 4.93 11.80 -12.60
C ASN A 342 4.21 13.00 -12.01
N LYS A 343 2.89 13.03 -12.18
CA LYS A 343 2.02 14.03 -11.58
C LYS A 343 1.85 13.76 -10.10
N VAL A 344 2.12 14.76 -9.27
CA VAL A 344 1.87 14.72 -7.83
C VAL A 344 0.56 15.44 -7.57
N LYS A 345 -0.26 14.84 -6.70
CA LYS A 345 -1.58 15.36 -6.35
C LYS A 345 -1.61 15.84 -4.90
N ALA A 346 -2.43 16.85 -4.64
CA ALA A 346 -2.85 17.22 -3.30
C ALA A 346 -4.35 17.00 -3.18
N THR A 347 -4.79 16.27 -2.16
CA THR A 347 -6.21 16.12 -1.84
C THR A 347 -6.54 16.84 -0.54
N VAL A 348 -7.46 17.79 -0.64
CA VAL A 348 -7.76 18.76 0.41
C VAL A 348 -9.18 18.56 0.89
N SER A 349 -9.33 18.48 2.22
CA SER A 349 -10.62 18.57 2.90
C SER A 349 -11.00 20.04 3.06
N LEU A 350 -12.03 20.48 2.33
CA LEU A 350 -12.59 21.83 2.32
C LEU A 350 -13.98 21.84 2.97
N GLY A 351 -14.47 23.02 3.38
CA GLY A 351 -15.85 23.19 3.81
C GLY A 351 -16.87 22.87 2.71
N GLU A 352 -18.07 22.42 3.07
CA GLU A 352 -19.13 22.04 2.13
C GLU A 352 -19.52 23.19 1.19
N GLU A 353 -19.48 24.44 1.66
CA GLU A 353 -19.75 25.66 0.90
C GLU A 353 -18.85 25.79 -0.34
N THR A 354 -17.65 25.24 -0.26
CA THR A 354 -16.64 25.27 -1.31
C THR A 354 -17.02 24.41 -2.52
N LEU A 355 -17.91 23.44 -2.33
CA LEU A 355 -18.40 22.57 -3.39
C LEU A 355 -19.07 23.37 -4.50
N ALA A 356 -19.84 24.41 -4.15
CA ALA A 356 -20.54 25.25 -5.12
C ALA A 356 -19.55 26.03 -6.00
N VAL A 357 -18.39 26.40 -5.47
CA VAL A 357 -17.34 27.13 -6.19
C VAL A 357 -16.57 26.21 -7.13
N LEU A 358 -16.27 24.97 -6.71
CA LEU A 358 -15.43 24.05 -7.48
C LEU A 358 -16.22 23.17 -8.47
N LYS A 359 -17.53 23.01 -8.27
CA LYS A 359 -18.36 22.13 -9.09
C LYS A 359 -18.42 22.63 -10.53
N GLY A 360 -17.94 21.80 -11.46
CA GLY A 360 -17.89 22.14 -12.89
C GLY A 360 -16.61 22.88 -13.30
N GLU A 361 -15.70 23.16 -12.36
CA GLU A 361 -14.45 23.89 -12.61
C GLU A 361 -13.23 22.98 -12.78
N THR A 362 -13.44 21.70 -13.09
CA THR A 362 -12.38 20.75 -13.39
C THR A 362 -11.48 21.27 -14.51
N GLY A 363 -10.17 21.27 -14.28
CA GLY A 363 -9.17 21.79 -15.20
C GLY A 363 -8.76 23.24 -14.95
N LYS A 364 -9.46 23.99 -14.08
CA LYS A 364 -9.02 25.32 -13.64
C LYS A 364 -7.98 25.24 -12.52
N GLU A 365 -7.10 26.23 -12.47
CA GLU A 365 -6.14 26.40 -11.39
C GLU A 365 -6.76 27.13 -10.21
N PHE A 366 -6.42 26.69 -9.00
CA PHE A 366 -6.81 27.34 -7.76
C PHE A 366 -5.61 27.45 -6.82
N THR A 367 -5.61 28.50 -6.01
CA THR A 367 -4.74 28.60 -4.85
C THR A 367 -5.51 28.13 -3.63
N PHE A 368 -4.90 27.25 -2.85
CA PHE A 368 -5.51 26.69 -1.65
C PHE A 368 -4.48 26.56 -0.54
N SER A 369 -4.96 26.51 0.70
CA SER A 369 -4.15 26.17 1.85
C SER A 369 -4.72 24.96 2.57
N GLY A 370 -3.92 24.38 3.45
CA GLY A 370 -4.33 23.28 4.32
C GLY A 370 -3.19 22.79 5.20
N THR A 371 -3.52 21.94 6.16
CA THR A 371 -2.57 21.36 7.10
C THR A 371 -2.16 19.96 6.63
N LEU A 372 -0.86 19.70 6.54
CA LEU A 372 -0.30 18.41 6.13
C LEU A 372 -0.77 17.30 7.08
N LEU A 373 -1.53 16.34 6.55
CA LEU A 373 -2.12 15.26 7.33
C LEU A 373 -1.45 13.92 7.05
N LYS A 374 -1.35 13.55 5.78
CA LYS A 374 -0.89 12.22 5.36
C LYS A 374 -0.26 12.28 3.97
N MET A 375 0.66 11.37 3.69
CA MET A 375 1.15 11.09 2.35
C MET A 375 0.73 9.68 1.93
N GLU A 376 0.32 9.53 0.68
CA GLU A 376 0.08 8.24 0.01
C GLU A 376 1.19 8.00 -1.04
N PRO A 377 2.21 7.19 -0.72
CA PRO A 377 3.33 6.92 -1.62
C PRO A 377 2.91 6.36 -2.99
N PHE A 378 1.85 5.55 -3.02
CA PHE A 378 1.46 4.79 -4.22
C PHE A 378 0.73 5.63 -5.26
N SER A 379 -0.15 6.52 -4.81
CA SER A 379 -0.89 7.46 -5.66
C SER A 379 -0.14 8.78 -5.86
N ARG A 380 1.02 8.96 -5.20
CA ARG A 380 1.82 10.20 -5.19
C ARG A 380 0.95 11.38 -4.79
N GLU A 381 0.31 11.21 -3.65
CA GLU A 381 -0.73 12.11 -3.18
C GLU A 381 -0.42 12.58 -1.77
N ILE A 382 -0.58 13.88 -1.55
CA ILE A 382 -0.46 14.51 -0.23
C ILE A 382 -1.86 14.93 0.21
N LEU A 383 -2.24 14.54 1.42
CA LEU A 383 -3.55 14.84 1.98
C LEU A 383 -3.43 16.01 2.95
N LEU A 384 -4.30 16.99 2.76
CA LEU A 384 -4.40 18.21 3.55
C LEU A 384 -5.76 18.27 4.25
N GLU A 385 -5.75 18.56 5.55
CA GLU A 385 -6.97 18.84 6.31
C GLU A 385 -7.19 20.35 6.51
N LYS A 386 -8.41 20.72 6.92
CA LYS A 386 -8.79 22.10 7.27
C LYS A 386 -8.42 23.11 6.18
N GLY A 387 -8.62 22.73 4.93
CA GLY A 387 -8.22 23.56 3.81
C GLY A 387 -9.19 24.70 3.54
N SER A 388 -8.68 25.71 2.85
CA SER A 388 -9.48 26.81 2.32
C SER A 388 -9.00 27.19 0.91
N LEU A 389 -9.93 27.67 0.09
CA LEU A 389 -9.58 28.29 -1.19
C LEU A 389 -9.25 29.76 -0.97
N GLN A 390 -8.24 30.24 -1.70
CA GLN A 390 -8.04 31.66 -1.89
C GLN A 390 -8.61 32.03 -3.26
N GLY A 391 -9.49 33.03 -3.26
CA GLY A 391 -10.15 33.56 -4.46
C GLY A 391 -9.24 34.43 -5.31
#